data_AF-A0A1F6BSP2-F1
#
_entry.id   AF-A0A1F6BSP2-F1
#
_cell.length_a   1.000
_cell.length_b   1.000
_cell.length_c   1.000
_cell.angle_alpha   90.00
_cell.angle_beta   90.00
_cell.angle_gamma   90.00
#
_symmetry.space_group_name_H-M   'P 1'
#
loop_
_entity.id
_entity.type
_entity.pdbx_description
1 polymer ?
#
loop_
_entity_poly.entity_id
_entity_poly.type
_entity_poly.pdbx_seq_one_letter_code
_entity_poly.pdbx_strand_id
1 'polypeptide(L)'
;MIDQTLFTLVQKLQAVCVFAGDIVPTHEPLYTSGWRSGRVSEVDKTGPVFSYERVLAAAALYRMNPKLILVPTGGNTNIPGRTSVPIATVVAFELTQLRVPKGAITEEPHAFFAHEQLVNCAAKVRENGWSADGVAILAPSWQFGRICAMLAHMENVEPFAIGVTHLISMERALAAEDAQWNARFVEWYATLEAREMFAKEALGAGQLWTGHQPRFPNPFRGFPDPLA
;
A
#
# COMPACT_ATOMS: atom_id res chain seq x y z
N MET A 1 -4.31 -17.01 18.49
CA MET A 1 -4.70 -15.96 19.46
C MET A 1 -4.92 -14.71 18.65
N ILE A 2 -6.10 -14.08 18.74
CA ILE A 2 -6.39 -12.85 17.99
C ILE A 2 -5.42 -11.77 18.47
N ASP A 3 -4.78 -11.05 17.55
CA ASP A 3 -3.92 -9.92 17.87
C ASP A 3 -4.77 -8.79 18.47
N GLN A 4 -4.86 -8.78 19.80
CA GLN A 4 -5.74 -7.88 20.54
C GLN A 4 -5.39 -6.41 20.33
N THR A 5 -4.11 -6.11 20.10
CA THR A 5 -3.63 -4.75 19.84
C THR A 5 -4.10 -4.27 18.47
N LEU A 6 -3.94 -5.11 17.42
CA LEU A 6 -4.46 -4.79 16.10
C LEU A 6 -5.98 -4.64 16.13
N PHE A 7 -6.67 -5.60 16.76
CA PHE A 7 -8.13 -5.55 16.87
C PHE A 7 -8.61 -4.25 17.53
N THR A 8 -8.00 -3.86 18.66
CA THR A 8 -8.36 -2.64 19.40
C THR A 8 -8.10 -1.37 18.59
N LEU A 9 -6.99 -1.32 17.84
CA LEU A 9 -6.70 -0.22 16.93
C LEU A 9 -7.79 -0.13 15.85
N VAL A 10 -8.06 -1.24 15.18
CA VAL A 10 -8.99 -1.33 14.04
C VAL A 10 -10.42 -0.94 14.42
N GLN A 11 -10.85 -1.19 15.66
CA GLN A 11 -12.16 -0.74 16.16
C GLN A 11 -12.30 0.79 16.25
N LYS A 12 -11.20 1.54 16.34
CA LYS A 12 -11.21 3.01 16.48
C LYS A 12 -11.07 3.72 15.13
N LEU A 13 -10.63 3.00 14.10
CA LEU A 13 -10.42 3.58 12.78
C LEU A 13 -11.74 3.87 12.07
N GLN A 14 -11.75 4.97 11.33
CA GLN A 14 -12.77 5.38 10.37
C GLN A 14 -12.40 4.89 8.96
N ALA A 15 -11.12 4.94 8.60
CA ALA A 15 -10.66 4.56 7.27
C ALA A 15 -9.28 3.90 7.27
N VAL A 16 -9.01 3.12 6.21
CA VAL A 16 -7.71 2.53 5.92
C VAL A 16 -7.32 2.82 4.48
N CYS A 17 -6.24 3.56 4.30
CA CYS A 17 -5.60 3.82 3.02
C CYS A 17 -4.79 2.59 2.60
N VAL A 18 -5.24 1.89 1.57
CA VAL A 18 -4.58 0.69 1.04
C VAL A 18 -3.59 1.13 -0.03
N PHE A 19 -2.31 1.20 0.35
CA PHE A 19 -1.24 1.52 -0.59
C PHE A 19 -1.09 0.34 -1.54
N ALA A 20 -1.75 0.34 -2.68
CA ALA A 20 -1.73 -0.80 -3.59
C ALA A 20 -0.36 -0.96 -4.27
N GLY A 21 -0.03 -2.19 -4.65
CA GLY A 21 1.07 -2.49 -5.58
C GLY A 21 0.58 -2.45 -7.02
N ASP A 22 1.47 -2.74 -7.98
CA ASP A 22 1.11 -2.72 -9.40
C ASP A 22 0.06 -3.81 -9.77
N ILE A 23 -0.54 -3.63 -10.94
CA ILE A 23 -1.47 -4.56 -11.56
C ILE A 23 -0.81 -5.21 -12.77
N VAL A 24 -1.26 -6.42 -13.11
CA VAL A 24 -0.76 -7.19 -14.24
C VAL A 24 -1.89 -7.54 -15.21
N PRO A 25 -1.58 -7.69 -16.51
CA PRO A 25 -2.54 -8.18 -17.50
C PRO A 25 -3.03 -9.58 -17.13
N THR A 26 -4.31 -9.87 -17.42
CA THR A 26 -4.89 -11.19 -17.19
C THR A 26 -5.91 -11.57 -18.26
N HIS A 27 -6.08 -12.87 -18.43
CA HIS A 27 -7.14 -13.48 -19.26
C HIS A 27 -8.22 -14.15 -18.41
N GLU A 28 -8.14 -14.00 -17.07
CA GLU A 28 -9.13 -14.56 -16.16
C GLU A 28 -10.52 -13.95 -16.44
N PRO A 29 -11.56 -14.76 -16.73
CA PRO A 29 -12.88 -14.28 -17.15
C PRO A 29 -13.55 -13.31 -16.16
N LEU A 30 -13.16 -13.37 -14.88
CA LEU A 30 -13.65 -12.50 -13.82
C LEU A 30 -13.26 -11.03 -14.04
N TYR A 31 -12.12 -10.77 -14.69
CA TYR A 31 -11.54 -9.43 -14.81
C TYR A 31 -11.83 -8.84 -16.20
N THR A 32 -13.00 -8.23 -16.36
CA THR A 32 -13.42 -7.61 -17.63
C THR A 32 -12.56 -6.43 -18.07
N SER A 33 -11.82 -5.81 -17.14
CA SER A 33 -10.82 -4.79 -17.44
C SER A 33 -9.58 -5.35 -18.16
N GLY A 34 -9.35 -6.67 -18.09
CA GLY A 34 -8.12 -7.31 -18.54
C GLY A 34 -6.94 -7.15 -17.57
N TRP A 35 -7.18 -6.65 -16.35
CA TRP A 35 -6.15 -6.38 -15.34
C TRP A 35 -6.55 -6.93 -13.97
N ARG A 36 -5.57 -7.46 -13.23
CA ARG A 36 -5.72 -7.89 -11.82
C ARG A 36 -4.55 -7.40 -10.99
N SER A 37 -4.67 -7.43 -9.66
CA SER A 37 -3.53 -7.18 -8.79
C SER A 37 -2.41 -8.19 -9.03
N GLY A 38 -1.17 -7.70 -9.02
CA GLY A 38 0.00 -8.58 -9.04
C GLY A 38 0.05 -9.47 -7.79
N ARG A 39 0.55 -10.69 -7.96
CA ARG A 39 0.74 -11.68 -6.90
C ARG A 39 2.22 -11.80 -6.57
N VAL A 40 2.56 -12.32 -5.39
CA VAL A 40 3.94 -12.45 -4.90
C VAL A 40 4.97 -13.03 -5.88
N SER A 41 4.58 -13.95 -6.77
CA SER A 41 5.49 -14.57 -7.75
C SER A 41 5.77 -13.69 -8.97
N GLU A 42 5.07 -12.57 -9.10
CA GLU A 42 5.17 -11.66 -10.23
C GLU A 42 6.08 -10.50 -9.85
N VAL A 43 6.88 -10.06 -10.82
CA VAL A 43 7.94 -9.06 -10.61
C VAL A 43 7.63 -7.85 -11.48
N ASP A 44 7.65 -6.65 -10.89
CA ASP A 44 7.63 -5.39 -11.62
C ASP A 44 9.06 -4.83 -11.77
N LYS A 45 9.19 -3.55 -12.18
CA LYS A 45 10.50 -2.88 -12.28
C LYS A 45 11.28 -2.82 -10.97
N THR A 46 10.63 -3.04 -9.84
CA THR A 46 11.13 -2.77 -8.48
C THR A 46 11.30 -4.03 -7.64
N GLY A 47 10.57 -5.09 -7.92
CA GLY A 47 10.67 -6.37 -7.22
C GLY A 47 9.34 -7.14 -7.21
N PRO A 48 9.17 -8.08 -6.26
CA PRO A 48 7.93 -8.83 -6.11
C PRO A 48 6.70 -7.94 -5.86
N VAL A 49 5.62 -8.20 -6.59
CA VAL A 49 4.38 -7.41 -6.56
C VAL A 49 3.42 -8.01 -5.54
N PHE A 50 3.61 -7.67 -4.27
CA PHE A 50 2.67 -8.00 -3.18
C PHE A 50 1.42 -7.12 -3.25
N SER A 51 0.69 -7.08 -4.38
CA SER A 51 -0.49 -6.21 -4.52
C SER A 51 -1.75 -6.92 -4.05
N TYR A 52 -1.98 -8.16 -4.51
CA TYR A 52 -3.16 -8.94 -4.13
C TYR A 52 -3.19 -9.24 -2.63
N GLU A 53 -2.02 -9.46 -2.00
CA GLU A 53 -1.93 -9.68 -0.56
C GLU A 53 -2.35 -8.44 0.24
N ARG A 54 -2.18 -7.22 -0.29
CA ARG A 54 -2.71 -5.99 0.31
C ARG A 54 -4.22 -5.94 0.21
N VAL A 55 -4.81 -6.44 -0.88
CA VAL A 55 -6.26 -6.59 -1.05
C VAL A 55 -6.84 -7.55 -0.02
N LEU A 56 -6.20 -8.71 0.14
CA LEU A 56 -6.59 -9.70 1.15
C LEU A 56 -6.50 -9.10 2.57
N ALA A 57 -5.41 -8.39 2.87
CA ALA A 57 -5.19 -7.74 4.15
C ALA A 57 -6.26 -6.66 4.43
N ALA A 58 -6.60 -5.85 3.45
CA ALA A 58 -7.64 -4.83 3.58
C ALA A 58 -9.02 -5.47 3.85
N ALA A 59 -9.34 -6.55 3.15
CA ALA A 59 -10.58 -7.30 3.40
C ALA A 59 -10.59 -7.93 4.81
N ALA A 60 -9.43 -8.39 5.32
CA ALA A 60 -9.29 -8.91 6.68
C ALA A 60 -9.57 -7.82 7.72
N LEU A 61 -9.03 -6.61 7.54
CA LEU A 61 -9.30 -5.46 8.41
C LEU A 61 -10.79 -5.07 8.39
N TYR A 62 -11.44 -5.09 7.23
CA TYR A 62 -12.87 -4.85 7.13
C TYR A 62 -13.71 -5.90 7.87
N ARG A 63 -13.31 -7.18 7.84
CA ARG A 63 -13.98 -8.22 8.64
C ARG A 63 -13.85 -7.98 10.14
N MET A 64 -12.73 -7.41 10.59
CA MET A 64 -12.53 -7.03 11.99
C MET A 64 -13.40 -5.83 12.38
N ASN A 65 -13.57 -4.84 11.50
CA ASN A 65 -14.46 -3.69 11.69
C ASN A 65 -15.22 -3.34 10.40
N PRO A 66 -16.48 -3.82 10.24
CA PRO A 66 -17.29 -3.56 9.04
C PRO A 66 -17.74 -2.11 8.83
N LYS A 67 -17.38 -1.19 9.74
CA LYS A 67 -17.64 0.25 9.60
C LYS A 67 -16.50 0.98 8.89
N LEU A 68 -15.38 0.31 8.62
CA LEU A 68 -14.24 0.92 7.96
C LEU A 68 -14.57 1.30 6.51
N ILE A 69 -14.07 2.46 6.11
CA ILE A 69 -13.91 2.82 4.71
C ILE A 69 -12.53 2.39 4.24
N LEU A 70 -12.47 1.54 3.23
CA LEU A 70 -11.23 1.16 2.56
C LEU A 70 -10.97 2.12 1.42
N VAL A 71 -9.78 2.70 1.40
CA VAL A 71 -9.35 3.67 0.38
C VAL A 71 -8.22 3.05 -0.45
N PRO A 72 -8.52 2.22 -1.48
CA PRO A 72 -7.49 1.73 -2.37
C PRO A 72 -6.90 2.87 -3.21
N THR A 73 -5.57 2.91 -3.26
CA THR A 73 -4.83 4.00 -3.91
C THR A 73 -4.01 3.50 -5.09
N GLY A 74 -4.00 4.23 -6.19
CA GLY A 74 -3.10 3.99 -7.31
C GLY A 74 -3.73 4.33 -8.67
N GLY A 75 -2.99 5.06 -9.47
CA GLY A 75 -3.29 5.38 -10.86
C GLY A 75 -2.91 4.25 -11.81
N ASN A 76 -2.40 4.57 -12.99
CA ASN A 76 -2.12 3.55 -14.00
C ASN A 76 -0.89 2.70 -13.65
N THR A 77 -0.79 1.53 -14.27
CA THR A 77 0.32 0.60 -14.12
C THR A 77 1.68 1.22 -14.45
N ASN A 78 2.75 0.73 -13.81
CA ASN A 78 4.12 1.13 -14.10
C ASN A 78 4.76 0.32 -15.24
N ILE A 79 4.02 -0.61 -15.85
CA ILE A 79 4.51 -1.44 -16.97
C ILE A 79 4.72 -0.55 -18.22
N PRO A 80 5.95 -0.48 -18.78
CA PRO A 80 6.26 0.36 -19.95
C PRO A 80 5.35 0.09 -21.15
N GLY A 81 4.91 1.15 -21.82
CA GLY A 81 4.17 1.05 -23.08
C GLY A 81 2.77 0.47 -22.94
N ARG A 82 2.23 0.36 -21.73
CA ARG A 82 0.87 -0.12 -21.49
C ARG A 82 0.03 0.96 -20.81
N THR A 83 -1.22 1.10 -21.29
CA THR A 83 -2.27 1.85 -20.63
C THR A 83 -3.17 0.87 -19.89
N SER A 84 -3.51 1.18 -18.64
CA SER A 84 -4.40 0.36 -17.81
C SER A 84 -5.57 1.19 -17.28
N VAL A 85 -6.54 0.51 -16.67
CA VAL A 85 -7.41 1.17 -15.67
C VAL A 85 -6.58 1.53 -14.44
N PRO A 86 -7.04 2.46 -13.57
CA PRO A 86 -6.38 2.73 -12.31
C PRO A 86 -6.25 1.46 -11.44
N ILE A 87 -5.11 1.31 -10.78
CA ILE A 87 -4.83 0.27 -9.80
C ILE A 87 -5.92 0.28 -8.71
N ALA A 88 -6.31 1.46 -8.23
CA ALA A 88 -7.38 1.62 -7.25
C ALA A 88 -8.70 0.95 -7.69
N THR A 89 -9.05 1.05 -8.97
CA THR A 89 -10.27 0.44 -9.54
C THR A 89 -10.17 -1.08 -9.57
N VAL A 90 -9.00 -1.64 -9.90
CA VAL A 90 -8.78 -3.09 -9.86
C VAL A 90 -8.88 -3.61 -8.42
N VAL A 91 -8.24 -2.94 -7.47
CA VAL A 91 -8.29 -3.31 -6.06
C VAL A 91 -9.71 -3.18 -5.51
N ALA A 92 -10.43 -2.09 -5.82
CA ALA A 92 -11.82 -1.92 -5.42
C ALA A 92 -12.71 -3.07 -5.94
N PHE A 93 -12.54 -3.44 -7.21
CA PHE A 93 -13.22 -4.61 -7.78
C PHE A 93 -12.90 -5.89 -6.98
N GLU A 94 -11.63 -6.18 -6.71
CA GLU A 94 -11.24 -7.39 -5.98
C GLU A 94 -11.76 -7.39 -4.53
N LEU A 95 -11.79 -6.23 -3.86
CA LEU A 95 -12.41 -6.09 -2.53
C LEU A 95 -13.91 -6.45 -2.57
N THR A 96 -14.63 -6.07 -3.63
CA THR A 96 -16.04 -6.47 -3.78
C THR A 96 -16.19 -7.97 -3.99
N GLN A 97 -15.26 -8.62 -4.69
CA GLN A 97 -15.26 -10.09 -4.82
C GLN A 97 -15.00 -10.77 -3.46
N LEU A 98 -14.26 -10.11 -2.57
CA LEU A 98 -14.06 -10.52 -1.18
C LEU A 98 -15.19 -10.09 -0.23
N ARG A 99 -16.35 -9.72 -0.78
CA ARG A 99 -17.58 -9.34 -0.05
C ARG A 99 -17.49 -8.04 0.75
N VAL A 100 -16.53 -7.16 0.45
CA VAL A 100 -16.57 -5.79 0.95
C VAL A 100 -17.66 -5.02 0.17
N PRO A 101 -18.66 -4.40 0.84
CA PRO A 101 -19.69 -3.63 0.16
C PRO A 101 -19.09 -2.44 -0.59
N LYS A 102 -19.61 -2.14 -1.80
CA LYS A 102 -19.15 -0.97 -2.58
C LYS A 102 -19.22 0.35 -1.80
N GLY A 103 -20.22 0.52 -0.94
CA GLY A 103 -20.36 1.70 -0.09
C GLY A 103 -19.29 1.84 1.01
N ALA A 104 -18.51 0.80 1.26
CA ALA A 104 -17.37 0.81 2.19
C ALA A 104 -16.03 1.02 1.46
N ILE A 105 -16.04 1.34 0.16
CA ILE A 105 -14.84 1.52 -0.65
C ILE A 105 -14.87 2.93 -1.27
N THR A 106 -13.77 3.65 -1.17
CA THR A 106 -13.59 4.97 -1.81
C THR A 106 -12.28 4.95 -2.59
N GLU A 107 -12.35 5.00 -3.91
CA GLU A 107 -11.15 4.93 -4.77
C GLU A 107 -10.33 6.23 -4.72
N GLU A 108 -9.00 6.08 -4.74
CA GLU A 108 -8.04 7.15 -5.01
C GLU A 108 -7.22 6.77 -6.27
N PRO A 109 -7.61 7.20 -7.47
CA PRO A 109 -7.07 6.66 -8.72
C PRO A 109 -5.96 7.51 -9.35
N HIS A 110 -5.33 8.45 -8.62
CA HIS A 110 -4.43 9.44 -9.22
C HIS A 110 -2.95 9.20 -8.89
N ALA A 111 -2.64 8.44 -7.84
CA ALA A 111 -1.25 8.25 -7.40
C ALA A 111 -0.45 7.29 -8.28
N PHE A 112 0.61 7.75 -8.91
CA PHE A 112 1.56 6.93 -9.66
C PHE A 112 2.73 6.47 -8.77
N PHE A 113 3.15 7.30 -7.82
CA PHE A 113 4.21 7.04 -6.85
C PHE A 113 3.70 6.98 -5.42
N ALA A 114 4.47 6.33 -4.54
CA ALA A 114 4.12 6.19 -3.12
C ALA A 114 3.98 7.53 -2.38
N HIS A 115 4.70 8.56 -2.80
CA HIS A 115 4.56 9.90 -2.21
C HIS A 115 3.24 10.56 -2.62
N GLU A 116 2.78 10.34 -3.86
CA GLU A 116 1.47 10.77 -4.32
C GLU A 116 0.36 9.99 -3.60
N GLN A 117 0.57 8.71 -3.30
CA GLN A 117 -0.37 7.94 -2.46
C GLN A 117 -0.54 8.61 -1.09
N LEU A 118 0.54 9.09 -0.46
CA LEU A 118 0.47 9.85 0.79
C LEU A 118 -0.31 11.17 0.64
N VAL A 119 0.03 11.98 -0.37
CA VAL A 119 -0.62 13.28 -0.62
C VAL A 119 -2.11 13.11 -0.93
N ASN A 120 -2.46 12.15 -1.77
CA ASN A 120 -3.84 11.94 -2.19
C ASN A 120 -4.68 11.30 -1.08
N CYS A 121 -4.09 10.41 -0.28
CA CYS A 121 -4.74 9.92 0.95
C CYS A 121 -5.05 11.06 1.90
N ALA A 122 -4.08 11.95 2.14
CA ALA A 122 -4.30 13.14 2.97
C ALA A 122 -5.47 13.98 2.48
N ALA A 123 -5.54 14.20 1.16
CA ALA A 123 -6.64 14.93 0.55
C ALA A 123 -7.98 14.22 0.82
N LYS A 124 -8.04 12.89 0.65
CA LYS A 124 -9.25 12.09 0.96
C LYS A 124 -9.65 12.18 2.43
N VAL A 125 -8.70 12.12 3.36
CA VAL A 125 -8.97 12.28 4.80
C VAL A 125 -9.64 13.62 5.09
N ARG A 126 -9.10 14.71 4.53
CA ARG A 126 -9.65 16.06 4.69
C ARG A 126 -11.02 16.22 4.03
N GLU A 127 -11.18 15.73 2.81
CA GLU A 127 -12.44 15.76 2.06
C GLU A 127 -13.58 15.08 2.81
N ASN A 128 -13.29 13.98 3.51
CA ASN A 128 -14.27 13.20 4.27
C ASN A 128 -14.40 13.65 5.73
N GLY A 129 -13.59 14.59 6.21
CA GLY A 129 -13.59 15.06 7.59
C GLY A 129 -13.22 13.97 8.61
N TRP A 130 -12.39 13.00 8.21
CA TRP A 130 -11.91 11.98 9.15
C TRP A 130 -10.83 12.55 10.07
N SER A 131 -10.81 12.05 11.31
CA SER A 131 -9.82 12.42 12.31
C SER A 131 -8.47 11.76 12.02
N ALA A 132 -7.38 12.43 12.41
CA ALA A 132 -6.03 11.98 12.12
C ALA A 132 -5.68 10.62 12.74
N ASP A 133 -6.18 10.40 13.95
CA ASP A 133 -6.10 9.17 14.74
C ASP A 133 -7.13 8.12 14.30
N GLY A 134 -8.10 8.51 13.48
CA GLY A 134 -9.08 7.62 12.85
C GLY A 134 -8.63 7.00 11.54
N VAL A 135 -7.41 7.27 11.04
CA VAL A 135 -6.97 6.76 9.73
C VAL A 135 -5.62 6.04 9.82
N ALA A 136 -5.51 4.92 9.10
CA ALA A 136 -4.30 4.15 8.97
C ALA A 136 -3.88 3.95 7.51
N ILE A 137 -2.59 3.72 7.26
CA ILE A 137 -2.06 3.18 6.01
C ILE A 137 -1.84 1.67 6.18
N LEU A 138 -2.34 0.91 5.22
CA LEU A 138 -2.02 -0.49 5.03
C LEU A 138 -0.96 -0.64 3.94
N ALA A 139 0.21 -1.15 4.34
CA ALA A 139 1.31 -1.46 3.43
C ALA A 139 2.12 -2.65 3.98
N PRO A 140 2.98 -3.29 3.18
CA PRO A 140 3.91 -4.29 3.69
C PRO A 140 4.93 -3.68 4.66
N SER A 141 5.32 -4.42 5.69
CA SER A 141 6.19 -3.92 6.77
C SER A 141 7.53 -3.37 6.27
N TRP A 142 8.07 -3.93 5.20
CA TRP A 142 9.34 -3.50 4.60
C TRP A 142 9.25 -2.11 3.93
N GLN A 143 8.05 -1.60 3.63
CA GLN A 143 7.87 -0.22 3.12
C GLN A 143 7.84 0.84 4.24
N PHE A 144 7.68 0.42 5.50
CA PHE A 144 7.39 1.35 6.60
C PHE A 144 8.50 2.36 6.84
N GLY A 145 9.76 1.95 6.75
CA GLY A 145 10.88 2.87 6.91
C GLY A 145 10.82 4.05 5.94
N ARG A 146 10.46 3.77 4.68
CA ARG A 146 10.32 4.79 3.64
C ARG A 146 9.06 5.63 3.82
N ILE A 147 7.92 5.03 4.18
CA ILE A 147 6.69 5.76 4.46
C ILE A 147 6.90 6.72 5.64
N CYS A 148 7.51 6.27 6.73
CA CYS A 148 7.86 7.12 7.87
C CYS A 148 8.79 8.26 7.48
N ALA A 149 9.80 7.99 6.65
CA ALA A 149 10.72 9.02 6.16
C ALA A 149 9.99 10.08 5.32
N MET A 150 9.10 9.66 4.42
CA MET A 150 8.27 10.56 3.62
C MET A 150 7.37 11.43 4.49
N LEU A 151 6.71 10.82 5.48
CA LEU A 151 5.90 11.53 6.46
C LEU A 151 6.74 12.57 7.21
N ALA A 152 7.95 12.23 7.66
CA ALA A 152 8.76 13.14 8.48
C ALA A 152 9.41 14.31 7.70
N HIS A 153 9.73 14.14 6.41
CA HIS A 153 10.66 15.03 5.71
C HIS A 153 10.13 15.71 4.45
N MET A 154 8.98 15.33 3.92
CA MET A 154 8.48 15.96 2.70
C MET A 154 7.86 17.34 3.00
N GLU A 155 8.47 18.41 2.46
CA GLU A 155 8.07 19.82 2.70
C GLU A 155 6.60 20.13 2.39
N ASN A 156 5.95 19.36 1.51
CA ASN A 156 4.55 19.52 1.11
C ASN A 156 3.59 18.51 1.75
N VAL A 157 4.09 17.73 2.71
CA VAL A 157 3.39 16.60 3.33
C VAL A 157 3.55 16.80 4.83
N GLU A 158 2.78 17.73 5.42
CA GLU A 158 2.73 17.93 6.86
C GLU A 158 2.25 16.64 7.54
N PRO A 159 3.12 15.80 8.13
CA PRO A 159 2.80 14.43 8.57
C PRO A 159 1.52 14.34 9.40
N PHE A 160 1.32 15.35 10.25
CA PHE A 160 0.20 15.47 11.16
C PHE A 160 -1.00 16.22 10.57
N ALA A 161 -0.83 16.98 9.48
CA ALA A 161 -1.93 17.57 8.70
C ALA A 161 -2.47 16.64 7.59
N ILE A 162 -1.78 15.53 7.31
CA ILE A 162 -2.28 14.43 6.45
C ILE A 162 -3.44 13.70 7.10
N GLY A 163 -3.52 13.75 8.43
CA GLY A 163 -4.55 13.07 9.17
C GLY A 163 -4.41 11.53 9.11
N VAL A 164 -3.19 11.01 9.00
CA VAL A 164 -2.94 9.56 9.08
C VAL A 164 -1.82 9.30 10.06
N THR A 165 -2.10 8.51 11.09
CA THR A 165 -1.18 8.33 12.23
C THR A 165 -0.74 6.88 12.45
N HIS A 166 -1.38 5.93 11.78
CA HIS A 166 -1.17 4.50 12.02
C HIS A 166 -0.65 3.79 10.77
N LEU A 167 0.37 2.95 10.95
CA LEU A 167 0.82 2.00 9.94
C LEU A 167 0.39 0.59 10.35
N ILE A 168 -0.38 -0.07 9.51
CA ILE A 168 -0.81 -1.46 9.69
C ILE A 168 -0.09 -2.29 8.64
N SER A 169 0.67 -3.29 9.09
CA SER A 169 1.45 -4.12 8.19
C SER A 169 0.52 -5.17 7.56
N MET A 170 0.59 -5.32 6.25
CA MET A 170 -0.12 -6.36 5.50
C MET A 170 0.06 -7.74 6.14
N GLU A 171 1.28 -8.05 6.57
CA GLU A 171 1.67 -9.34 7.14
C GLU A 171 0.89 -9.61 8.42
N ARG A 172 0.88 -8.63 9.34
CA ARG A 172 0.14 -8.71 10.60
C ARG A 172 -1.37 -8.80 10.40
N ALA A 173 -1.92 -8.04 9.44
CA ALA A 173 -3.35 -8.09 9.14
C ALA A 173 -3.79 -9.48 8.67
N LEU A 174 -3.01 -10.10 7.77
CA LEU A 174 -3.28 -11.46 7.29
C LEU A 174 -3.01 -12.53 8.35
N ALA A 175 -1.92 -12.41 9.12
CA ALA A 175 -1.58 -13.35 10.19
C ALA A 175 -2.60 -13.34 11.33
N ALA A 176 -3.26 -12.20 11.58
CA ALA A 176 -4.34 -12.08 12.55
C ALA A 176 -5.63 -12.79 12.10
N GLU A 177 -5.83 -12.94 10.79
CA GLU A 177 -6.93 -13.73 10.23
C GLU A 177 -6.59 -15.22 10.19
N ASP A 178 -5.41 -15.56 9.69
CA ASP A 178 -4.93 -16.94 9.61
C ASP A 178 -3.42 -17.02 9.84
N ALA A 179 -3.03 -17.74 10.89
CA ALA A 179 -1.64 -17.88 11.28
C ALA A 179 -0.76 -18.54 10.20
N GLN A 180 -1.34 -19.26 9.22
CA GLN A 180 -0.57 -19.84 8.11
C GLN A 180 0.17 -18.78 7.28
N TRP A 181 -0.32 -17.54 7.28
CA TRP A 181 0.33 -16.43 6.56
C TRP A 181 1.74 -16.15 7.08
N ASN A 182 2.01 -16.38 8.37
CA ASN A 182 3.35 -16.21 8.92
C ASN A 182 4.37 -17.12 8.22
N ALA A 183 4.02 -18.39 8.01
CA ALA A 183 4.91 -19.34 7.32
C ALA A 183 5.14 -18.92 5.86
N ARG A 184 4.08 -18.48 5.16
CA ARG A 184 4.19 -18.00 3.78
C ARG A 184 5.08 -16.78 3.65
N PHE A 185 4.96 -15.80 4.54
CA PHE A 185 5.83 -14.63 4.52
C PHE A 185 7.28 -14.98 4.82
N VAL A 186 7.55 -15.91 5.74
CA VAL A 186 8.91 -16.40 5.99
C VAL A 186 9.51 -17.00 4.72
N GLU A 187 8.77 -17.83 3.99
CA GLU A 187 9.23 -18.42 2.73
C GLU A 187 9.45 -17.35 1.64
N TRP A 188 8.48 -16.47 1.43
CA TRP A 188 8.57 -15.43 0.39
C TRP A 188 9.67 -14.42 0.66
N TYR A 189 9.94 -14.09 1.92
CA TYR A 189 10.99 -13.13 2.29
C TYR A 189 12.38 -13.74 2.29
N ALA A 190 12.48 -15.06 2.21
CA ALA A 190 13.77 -15.74 2.08
C ALA A 190 14.35 -15.65 0.66
N THR A 191 13.55 -15.29 -0.36
CA THR A 191 14.00 -15.24 -1.76
C THR A 191 15.01 -14.12 -2.03
N LEU A 192 15.77 -14.25 -3.12
CA LEU A 192 16.76 -13.24 -3.50
C LEU A 192 16.08 -11.92 -3.89
N GLU A 193 14.98 -12.01 -4.65
CA GLU A 193 14.21 -10.88 -5.15
C GLU A 193 13.63 -10.05 -4.00
N ALA A 194 13.12 -10.71 -2.95
CA ALA A 194 12.62 -10.03 -1.76
C ALA A 194 13.75 -9.32 -1.00
N ARG A 195 14.91 -9.97 -0.85
CA ARG A 195 16.09 -9.36 -0.19
C ARG A 195 16.59 -8.13 -0.93
N GLU A 196 16.65 -8.18 -2.26
CA GLU A 196 17.03 -7.03 -3.09
C GLU A 196 16.03 -5.88 -2.95
N MET A 197 14.73 -6.19 -2.93
CA MET A 197 13.68 -5.21 -2.71
C MET A 197 13.82 -4.54 -1.32
N PHE A 198 14.07 -5.32 -0.26
CA PHE A 198 14.26 -4.77 1.08
C PHE A 198 15.48 -3.84 1.16
N ALA A 199 16.59 -4.22 0.51
CA ALA A 199 17.78 -3.38 0.44
C ALA A 199 17.49 -2.05 -0.28
N LYS A 200 16.75 -2.09 -1.40
CA LYS A 200 16.33 -0.89 -2.14
C LYS A 200 15.41 0.02 -1.29
N GLU A 201 14.48 -0.57 -0.53
CA GLU A 201 13.56 0.19 0.32
C GLU A 201 14.27 0.81 1.54
N ALA A 202 15.20 0.08 2.16
CA ALA A 202 16.05 0.61 3.23
C ALA A 202 16.95 1.75 2.74
N LEU A 203 17.54 1.60 1.55
CA LEU A 203 18.33 2.65 0.92
C LEU A 203 17.47 3.89 0.63
N GLY A 204 16.30 3.71 0.02
CA GLY A 204 15.37 4.82 -0.27
C GLY A 204 14.90 5.54 1.00
N ALA A 205 14.68 4.82 2.09
CA ALA A 205 14.40 5.44 3.39
C ALA A 205 15.60 6.27 3.88
N GLY A 206 16.81 5.72 3.82
CA GLY A 206 18.04 6.43 4.22
C GLY A 206 18.29 7.70 3.42
N GLN A 207 18.01 7.69 2.11
CA GLN A 207 18.10 8.88 1.26
C GLN A 207 17.14 9.99 1.73
N LEU A 208 15.89 9.65 2.06
CA LEU A 208 14.91 10.61 2.57
C LEU A 208 15.29 11.16 3.95
N TRP A 209 15.84 10.32 4.84
CA TRP A 209 16.24 10.75 6.19
C TRP A 209 17.49 11.66 6.18
N THR A 210 18.38 11.50 5.20
CA THR A 210 19.70 12.15 5.22
C THR A 210 19.91 13.20 4.14
N GLY A 211 19.03 13.25 3.12
CA GLY A 211 19.27 14.03 1.90
C GLY A 211 20.45 13.53 1.06
N HIS A 212 21.11 12.43 1.44
CA HIS A 212 22.29 11.93 0.75
C HIS A 212 21.91 10.95 -0.36
N GLN A 213 22.28 11.27 -1.61
CA GLN A 213 22.22 10.32 -2.72
C GLN A 213 23.59 9.62 -2.92
N PRO A 214 23.75 8.34 -2.52
CA PRO A 214 24.91 7.59 -2.95
C PRO A 214 24.91 7.50 -4.48
N ARG A 215 26.08 7.69 -5.10
CA ARG A 215 26.26 7.68 -6.56
C ARG A 215 25.87 6.32 -7.16
N PHE A 216 24.58 6.13 -7.42
CA PHE A 216 24.06 5.06 -8.24
C PHE A 216 23.70 5.63 -9.63
N PRO A 217 24.04 4.92 -10.72
CA PRO A 217 23.87 5.44 -12.09
C PRO A 217 22.39 5.61 -12.50
N ASN A 218 21.44 5.07 -11.73
CA ASN A 218 20.01 5.27 -11.93
C ASN A 218 19.36 5.69 -10.60
N PRO A 219 18.56 6.79 -10.55
CA PRO A 219 17.78 7.14 -9.38
C PRO A 219 16.83 5.97 -9.06
N PHE A 220 16.96 5.38 -7.87
CA PHE A 220 16.11 4.29 -7.44
C PHE A 220 14.75 4.83 -7.03
N ARG A 221 13.74 4.51 -7.85
CA ARG A 221 12.47 5.24 -8.02
C ARG A 221 12.76 6.65 -8.53
N GLY A 222 12.12 7.05 -9.62
CA GLY A 222 12.23 8.37 -10.22
C GLY A 222 11.76 9.51 -9.32
N PHE A 223 12.42 9.69 -8.18
CA PHE A 223 12.39 10.91 -7.41
C PHE A 223 13.41 11.85 -8.06
N PRO A 224 13.00 13.02 -8.55
CA PRO A 224 13.91 14.14 -8.51
C PRO A 224 14.40 14.29 -7.07
N ASP A 225 15.65 14.72 -6.92
CA ASP A 225 16.25 14.99 -5.63
C ASP A 225 15.26 15.79 -4.76
N PRO A 226 14.89 15.31 -3.56
CA PRO A 226 13.96 16.03 -2.69
C PRO A 226 14.52 17.37 -2.20
N LEU A 227 15.80 17.66 -2.49
CA LEU A 227 16.48 18.94 -2.23
C LEU A 227 16.83 19.73 -3.51
N ALA A 228 16.44 19.27 -4.70
CA ALA A 228 16.69 19.98 -5.97
C ALA A 228 15.52 20.85 -6.43
#